data_AF-A0A960QWN1-F1
#
_entry.id   AF-A0A960QWN1-F1
#
_cell.length_a   1.000
_cell.length_b   1.000
_cell.length_c   1.000
_cell.angle_alpha   90.00
_cell.angle_beta   90.00
_cell.angle_gamma   90.00
#
_symmetry.space_group_name_H-M   'P 1'
#
loop_
_entity.id
_entity.type
_entity.pdbx_description
1 polymer ?
#
loop_
_entity_poly.entity_id
_entity_poly.type
_entity_poly.pdbx_seq_one_letter_code
_entity_poly.pdbx_strand_id
1 'polypeptide(L)'
;MSHRASNIAPRANAELLESKYEQWRDDPKSVEPTWSAFFEGFELGMAQTPKAAEPGGGGATAPSGGLDLATRARIVSLVHTYRSIGHTAAWLDPLSGEAPEQPKLSLPEFGIDPAHLDAEVSTQFFESGRRMPLRELIDRLQRMFC
;
A
#
# COMPACT_ATOMS: atom_id res chain seq x y z
N MET A 1 31.53 14.80 -9.76
CA MET A 1 30.20 14.36 -10.23
C MET A 1 29.48 13.78 -9.03
N SER A 2 28.66 14.59 -8.35
CA SER A 2 28.00 14.20 -7.11
C SER A 2 26.58 13.73 -7.42
N HIS A 3 26.37 12.42 -7.38
CA HIS A 3 25.04 11.83 -7.46
C HIS A 3 24.32 12.13 -6.15
N ARG A 4 23.50 13.19 -6.14
CA ARG A 4 22.58 13.49 -5.04
C ARG A 4 21.49 12.43 -5.08
N ALA A 5 21.67 11.34 -4.33
CA ALA A 5 20.62 10.37 -4.07
C ALA A 5 19.42 11.13 -3.48
N SER A 6 18.33 11.19 -4.23
CA SER A 6 17.07 11.77 -3.77
C SER A 6 16.45 10.80 -2.77
N ASN A 7 16.97 10.82 -1.54
CA ASN A 7 16.39 10.09 -0.43
C ASN A 7 15.24 10.94 0.12
N ILE A 8 14.09 10.88 -0.54
CA ILE A 8 12.87 11.51 -0.06
C ILE A 8 12.42 10.69 1.15
N ALA A 9 12.81 11.13 2.34
CA ALA A 9 12.20 10.64 3.57
C ALA A 9 10.69 10.94 3.49
N PRO A 10 9.79 9.97 3.73
CA PRO A 10 8.35 10.17 3.61
C PRO A 10 7.81 11.30 4.52
N ARG A 11 8.55 11.69 5.56
CA ARG A 11 8.22 12.84 6.42
C ARG A 11 8.58 14.20 5.85
N ALA A 12 9.62 14.32 5.03
CA ALA A 12 10.09 15.61 4.52
C ALA A 12 9.10 16.26 3.54
N ASN A 13 8.24 15.45 2.91
CA ASN A 13 7.20 15.93 2.02
C ASN A 13 5.83 16.09 2.71
N ALA A 14 5.66 15.60 3.94
CA ALA A 14 4.36 15.59 4.61
C ALA A 14 3.84 17.01 4.87
N GLU A 15 4.71 17.91 5.34
CA GLU A 15 4.36 19.31 5.61
C GLU A 15 3.99 20.07 4.33
N LEU A 16 4.69 19.79 3.22
CA LEU A 16 4.39 20.37 1.92
C LEU A 16 3.05 19.85 1.38
N LEU A 17 2.77 18.55 1.50
CA LEU A 17 1.49 17.97 1.11
C LEU A 17 0.33 18.58 1.89
N GLU A 18 0.47 18.68 3.22
CA GLU A 18 -0.56 19.27 4.10
C GLU A 18 -0.83 20.72 3.72
N SER A 19 0.24 21.53 3.60
CA SER A 19 0.12 22.94 3.22
C SER A 19 -0.54 23.14 1.85
N LYS A 20 -0.23 22.27 0.88
CA LYS A 20 -0.85 22.32 -0.46
C LYS A 20 -2.30 21.87 -0.44
N TYR A 21 -2.63 20.89 0.39
CA TYR A 21 -4.01 20.43 0.54
C TYR A 21 -4.89 21.46 1.26
N GLU A 22 -4.39 22.14 2.30
CA GLU A 22 -5.09 23.26 2.94
C GLU A 22 -5.38 24.40 1.95
N GLN A 23 -4.37 24.83 1.19
CA GLN A 23 -4.54 25.83 0.13
C GLN A 23 -5.63 25.41 -0.89
N TRP A 24 -5.58 24.15 -1.34
CA TRP A 24 -6.55 23.61 -2.29
C TRP A 24 -7.97 23.53 -1.73
N ARG A 25 -8.12 23.19 -0.44
CA ARG A 25 -9.43 23.15 0.25
C ARG A 25 -10.08 24.53 0.35
N ASP A 26 -9.29 25.58 0.54
CA ASP A 26 -9.78 26.96 0.56
C ASP A 26 -10.16 27.45 -0.85
N ASP A 27 -9.28 27.21 -1.83
CA ASP A 27 -9.53 27.48 -3.24
C ASP A 27 -8.78 26.48 -4.13
N PRO A 28 -9.48 25.62 -4.90
CA PRO A 28 -8.84 24.66 -5.80
C PRO A 28 -7.91 25.29 -6.84
N LYS A 29 -8.11 26.57 -7.20
CA LYS A 29 -7.27 27.30 -8.16
C LYS A 29 -6.02 27.93 -7.53
N SER A 30 -5.87 27.86 -6.21
CA SER A 30 -4.71 28.42 -5.49
C SER A 30 -3.44 27.57 -5.65
N VAL A 31 -3.58 26.30 -6.06
CA VAL A 31 -2.48 25.38 -6.33
C VAL A 31 -2.30 25.16 -7.83
N GLU A 32 -1.14 24.62 -8.21
CA GLU A 32 -0.88 24.26 -9.62
C GLU A 32 -1.94 23.27 -10.13
N PRO A 33 -2.37 23.33 -11.41
CA PRO A 33 -3.37 22.44 -11.98
C PRO A 33 -3.10 20.94 -11.71
N THR A 34 -1.83 20.51 -11.75
CA THR A 34 -1.44 19.13 -11.44
C THR A 34 -1.77 18.73 -10.00
N TRP A 35 -1.53 19.63 -9.04
CA TRP A 35 -1.89 19.44 -7.63
C TRP A 35 -3.39 19.44 -7.42
N SER A 36 -4.12 20.35 -8.07
CA SER A 36 -5.58 20.37 -8.00
C SER A 36 -6.19 19.08 -8.54
N ALA A 37 -5.73 18.61 -9.70
CA ALA A 37 -6.21 17.36 -10.30
C ALA A 37 -5.87 16.13 -9.42
N PHE A 38 -4.70 16.13 -8.78
CA PHE A 38 -4.33 15.08 -7.82
C PHE A 38 -5.28 15.05 -6.63
N PHE A 39 -5.52 16.18 -5.95
CA PHE A 39 -6.39 16.24 -4.78
C PHE A 39 -7.85 15.95 -5.12
N GLU A 40 -8.34 16.44 -6.25
CA GLU A 40 -9.68 16.12 -6.75
C GLU A 40 -9.85 14.61 -6.96
N GLY A 41 -8.91 13.97 -7.67
CA GLY A 41 -8.92 12.51 -7.85
C GLY A 41 -8.80 11.74 -6.54
N PHE A 42 -8.01 12.25 -5.59
CA PHE A 42 -7.86 11.65 -4.26
C PHE A 42 -9.16 11.72 -3.44
N GLU A 43 -9.81 12.89 -3.36
CA GLU A 43 -11.11 13.07 -2.69
C GLU A 43 -12.21 12.22 -3.30
N LEU A 44 -12.30 12.18 -4.64
CA LEU A 44 -13.25 11.33 -5.35
C LEU A 44 -13.03 9.84 -5.03
N GLY A 45 -11.77 9.39 -5.00
CA GLY A 45 -11.43 8.01 -4.65
C GLY A 45 -11.75 7.65 -3.19
N MET A 46 -11.58 8.59 -2.26
CA MET A 46 -11.93 8.41 -0.84
C MET A 46 -13.45 8.43 -0.59
N ALA A 47 -14.18 9.28 -1.33
CA ALA A 47 -15.64 9.36 -1.25
C ALA A 47 -16.35 8.11 -1.81
N GLN A 48 -15.70 7.35 -2.71
CA GLN A 48 -16.23 6.13 -3.33
C GLN A 48 -16.07 4.85 -2.48
N THR A 49 -15.77 4.97 -1.18
CA THR A 49 -15.85 3.81 -0.27
C THR A 49 -17.29 3.28 -0.24
N PRO A 50 -17.56 1.99 -0.51
CA PRO A 50 -18.91 1.56 -0.87
C PRO A 50 -19.81 1.52 0.37
N LYS A 51 -20.67 2.54 0.50
CA LYS A 51 -22.05 2.33 0.92
C LYS A 51 -22.82 1.92 -0.33
N ALA A 52 -23.38 0.71 -0.32
CA ALA A 52 -24.07 0.10 -1.44
C ALA A 52 -25.05 1.06 -2.15
N ALA A 53 -24.89 1.27 -3.47
CA ALA A 53 -25.97 1.45 -4.47
C ALA A 53 -25.47 1.91 -5.87
N GLU A 54 -25.81 1.07 -6.85
CA GLU A 54 -26.28 1.35 -8.24
C GLU A 54 -25.37 1.89 -9.37
N PRO A 55 -25.54 1.37 -10.62
CA PRO A 55 -24.66 1.69 -11.75
C PRO A 55 -25.23 2.83 -12.62
N GLY A 56 -24.44 3.87 -12.83
CA GLY A 56 -24.74 4.88 -13.86
C GLY A 56 -23.71 5.98 -13.99
N GLY A 57 -23.06 6.05 -15.15
CA GLY A 57 -22.37 7.26 -15.62
C GLY A 57 -20.86 7.11 -15.82
N GLY A 58 -20.43 7.04 -17.08
CA GLY A 58 -19.07 6.71 -17.49
C GLY A 58 -17.97 7.71 -17.10
N GLY A 59 -16.78 7.16 -16.90
CA GLY A 59 -15.53 7.90 -16.73
C GLY A 59 -14.45 7.02 -16.11
N ALA A 60 -13.53 6.52 -16.94
CA ALA A 60 -12.41 5.63 -16.63
C ALA A 60 -12.79 4.29 -15.96
N THR A 61 -12.61 3.19 -16.70
CA THR A 61 -12.63 1.83 -16.18
C THR A 61 -11.48 1.62 -15.17
N ALA A 62 -11.66 2.07 -13.94
CA ALA A 62 -11.02 1.42 -12.81
C ALA A 62 -11.63 0.02 -12.71
N PRO A 63 -10.83 -1.05 -12.54
CA PRO A 63 -11.38 -2.40 -12.47
C PRO A 63 -12.29 -2.52 -11.25
N SER A 64 -13.60 -2.51 -11.48
CA SER A 64 -14.67 -2.65 -10.49
C SER A 64 -14.79 -4.06 -9.91
N GLY A 65 -13.67 -4.76 -9.75
CA GLY A 65 -13.57 -6.07 -9.13
C GLY A 65 -12.27 -6.28 -8.35
N GLY A 66 -11.58 -5.18 -7.99
CA GLY A 66 -10.34 -5.22 -7.21
C GLY A 66 -10.51 -4.61 -5.82
N LEU A 67 -9.64 -5.01 -4.90
CA LEU A 67 -9.62 -4.54 -3.51
C LEU A 67 -9.67 -3.01 -3.41
N ASP A 68 -10.22 -2.46 -2.33
CA ASP A 68 -10.24 -1.02 -2.11
C ASP A 68 -8.80 -0.43 -2.04
N LEU A 69 -8.68 0.90 -2.22
CA LEU A 69 -7.39 1.58 -2.24
C LEU A 69 -6.59 1.40 -0.93
N ALA A 70 -7.26 1.43 0.22
CA ALA A 70 -6.61 1.24 1.50
C ALA A 70 -6.06 -0.19 1.62
N THR A 71 -6.80 -1.20 1.19
CA THR A 71 -6.35 -2.58 1.17
C THR A 71 -5.16 -2.78 0.22
N ARG A 72 -5.18 -2.16 -0.96
CA ARG A 72 -4.00 -2.14 -1.86
C ARG A 72 -2.77 -1.52 -1.19
N ALA A 73 -2.95 -0.38 -0.50
CA ALA A 73 -1.86 0.27 0.23
C ALA A 73 -1.31 -0.63 1.36
N ARG A 74 -2.17 -1.35 2.08
CA ARG A 74 -1.75 -2.33 3.11
C ARG A 74 -0.91 -3.46 2.50
N ILE A 75 -1.28 -3.99 1.33
CA ILE A 75 -0.50 -5.02 0.62
C ILE A 75 0.86 -4.48 0.18
N VAL A 76 0.94 -3.23 -0.31
CA VAL A 76 2.23 -2.61 -0.66
C VAL A 76 3.11 -2.46 0.59
N SER A 77 2.54 -1.99 1.70
CA SER A 77 3.25 -1.89 2.99
C SER A 77 3.72 -3.25 3.48
N LEU A 78 2.90 -4.30 3.38
CA LEU A 78 3.26 -5.67 3.70
C LEU A 78 4.52 -6.12 2.94
N VAL A 79 4.52 -6.01 1.61
CA VAL A 79 5.67 -6.38 0.76
C VAL A 79 6.91 -5.57 1.16
N HIS A 80 6.77 -4.26 1.37
CA HIS A 80 7.89 -3.40 1.75
C HIS A 80 8.49 -3.78 3.11
N THR A 81 7.64 -4.06 4.10
CA THR A 81 8.10 -4.43 5.46
C THR A 81 8.79 -5.80 5.45
N TYR A 82 8.26 -6.81 4.75
CA TYR A 82 8.94 -8.10 4.59
C TYR A 82 10.33 -7.95 3.95
N ARG A 83 10.46 -7.11 2.91
CA ARG A 83 11.77 -6.82 2.29
C ARG A 83 12.75 -6.12 3.23
N SER A 84 12.23 -5.29 4.13
CA SER A 84 13.05 -4.45 5.00
C SER A 84 13.51 -5.18 6.26
N ILE A 85 12.63 -5.96 6.89
CA ILE A 85 12.89 -6.60 8.19
C ILE A 85 12.63 -8.11 8.21
N GLY A 86 12.27 -8.75 7.09
CA GLY A 86 12.00 -10.19 7.03
C GLY A 86 13.14 -11.04 7.60
N HIS A 87 14.38 -10.64 7.34
CA HIS A 87 15.58 -11.32 7.83
C HIS A 87 15.64 -11.43 9.37
N THR A 88 14.90 -10.60 10.10
CA THR A 88 14.82 -10.67 11.57
C THR A 88 13.91 -11.79 12.07
N ALA A 89 13.05 -12.34 11.20
CA ALA A 89 12.21 -13.50 11.43
C ALA A 89 12.82 -14.79 10.83
N ALA A 90 14.04 -14.70 10.28
CA ALA A 90 14.65 -15.80 9.55
C ALA A 90 15.19 -16.90 10.48
N TRP A 91 14.99 -18.16 10.11
CA TRP A 91 15.53 -19.29 10.87
C TRP A 91 17.00 -19.54 10.50
N LEU A 92 17.88 -18.74 11.09
CA LEU A 92 19.32 -18.79 10.84
C LEU A 92 20.11 -19.58 11.88
N ASP A 93 19.52 -19.82 13.06
CA ASP A 93 20.18 -20.55 14.16
C ASP A 93 19.80 -22.04 14.13
N PRO A 94 20.72 -22.93 13.73
CA PRO A 94 20.45 -24.37 13.65
C PRO A 94 20.32 -25.05 15.02
N LEU A 95 20.67 -24.36 16.12
CA LEU A 95 20.49 -24.86 17.48
C LEU A 95 19.11 -24.55 18.04
N SER A 96 18.41 -23.58 17.45
CA SER A 96 17.05 -23.21 17.81
C SER A 96 16.05 -24.12 17.11
N GLY A 97 15.04 -24.60 17.84
CA GLY A 97 14.01 -25.48 17.29
C GLY A 97 12.99 -24.78 16.39
N GLU A 98 12.92 -23.45 16.41
CA GLU A 98 11.94 -22.66 15.67
C GLU A 98 12.54 -21.31 15.21
N ALA A 99 11.93 -20.72 14.19
CA ALA A 99 12.24 -19.37 13.72
C ALA A 99 11.87 -18.31 14.79
N PRO A 100 12.61 -17.19 14.86
CA PRO A 100 12.23 -16.10 15.74
C PRO A 100 10.92 -15.45 15.28
N GLU A 101 10.01 -15.18 16.23
CA GLU A 101 8.80 -14.41 15.94
C GLU A 101 9.15 -12.94 15.69
N GLN A 102 8.48 -12.34 14.69
CA GLN A 102 8.56 -10.90 14.43
C GLN A 102 7.16 -10.29 14.44
N PRO A 103 6.72 -9.68 15.57
CA PRO A 103 5.38 -9.09 15.70
C PRO A 103 5.05 -8.08 14.60
N LYS A 104 6.05 -7.32 14.12
CA LYS A 104 5.89 -6.32 13.04
C LYS A 104 5.55 -6.91 11.67
N LEU A 105 5.68 -8.23 11.49
CA LEU A 105 5.30 -8.95 10.27
C LEU A 105 3.93 -9.63 10.37
N SER A 106 3.25 -9.50 11.52
CA SER A 106 1.91 -10.05 11.72
C SER A 106 0.85 -9.26 10.94
N LEU A 107 -0.18 -9.95 10.45
CA LEU A 107 -1.27 -9.34 9.67
C LEU A 107 -2.02 -8.19 10.38
N PRO A 108 -2.27 -8.25 11.71
CA PRO A 108 -2.91 -7.16 12.43
C PRO A 108 -2.15 -5.83 12.34
N GLU A 109 -0.81 -5.84 12.30
CA GLU A 109 -0.01 -4.61 12.17
C GLU A 109 -0.23 -3.88 10.85
N PHE A 110 -0.70 -4.60 9.83
CA PHE A 110 -1.07 -4.02 8.53
C PHE A 110 -2.57 -3.71 8.44
N GLY A 111 -3.36 -3.98 9.48
CA GLY A 111 -4.82 -3.87 9.43
C GLY A 111 -5.45 -4.84 8.43
N ILE A 112 -4.86 -6.01 8.23
CA ILE A 112 -5.37 -7.06 7.33
C ILE A 112 -6.17 -8.07 8.16
N ASP A 113 -7.45 -8.23 7.82
CA ASP A 113 -8.30 -9.25 8.44
C ASP A 113 -7.94 -10.65 7.87
N PRO A 114 -7.65 -11.65 8.72
CA PRO A 114 -7.42 -13.03 8.29
C PRO A 114 -8.54 -13.63 7.42
N ALA A 115 -9.78 -13.14 7.54
CA ALA A 115 -10.88 -13.56 6.67
C ALA A 115 -10.63 -13.27 5.18
N HIS A 116 -9.69 -12.39 4.86
CA HIS A 116 -9.33 -12.01 3.49
C HIS A 116 -8.12 -12.75 2.91
N LEU A 117 -7.61 -13.79 3.59
CA LEU A 117 -6.57 -14.67 3.03
C LEU A 117 -6.98 -15.33 1.69
N ASP A 118 -8.30 -15.53 1.56
CA ASP A 118 -9.15 -15.70 0.36
C ASP A 118 -8.78 -14.93 -0.90
N ALA A 119 -8.49 -13.65 -0.68
CA ALA A 119 -8.73 -12.64 -1.69
C ALA A 119 -7.62 -12.66 -2.72
N GLU A 120 -8.03 -12.62 -3.99
CA GLU A 120 -7.11 -12.44 -5.11
C GLU A 120 -6.52 -11.03 -5.05
N VAL A 121 -5.22 -10.95 -4.78
CA VAL A 121 -4.45 -9.72 -4.68
C VAL A 121 -3.43 -9.63 -5.81
N SER A 122 -3.04 -8.41 -6.16
CA SER A 122 -1.94 -8.14 -7.10
C SER A 122 -1.29 -6.81 -6.77
N THR A 123 0.04 -6.75 -6.84
CA THR A 123 0.80 -5.51 -6.65
C THR A 123 1.98 -5.45 -7.60
N GLN A 124 2.19 -4.31 -8.25
CA GLN A 124 3.31 -4.12 -9.19
C GLN A 124 4.68 -4.26 -8.52
N PHE A 125 4.73 -4.15 -7.19
CA PHE A 125 5.96 -4.25 -6.39
C PHE A 125 6.34 -5.69 -6.02
N PHE A 126 5.59 -6.70 -6.48
CA PHE A 126 5.87 -8.11 -6.24
C PHE A 126 5.59 -8.94 -7.49
N GLU A 127 6.57 -9.73 -7.92
CA GLU A 127 6.49 -10.64 -9.08
C GLU A 127 5.77 -10.03 -10.30
N SER A 128 6.10 -8.78 -10.62
CA SER A 128 5.56 -8.02 -11.76
C SER A 128 4.02 -7.94 -11.80
N GLY A 129 3.36 -7.86 -10.63
CA GLY A 129 1.91 -7.72 -10.58
C GLY A 129 1.14 -9.01 -10.82
N ARG A 130 1.79 -10.18 -10.74
CA ARG A 130 1.10 -11.47 -10.82
C ARG A 130 0.00 -11.54 -9.76
N ARG A 131 -1.19 -11.96 -10.18
CA ARG A 131 -2.34 -12.14 -9.28
C ARG A 131 -2.22 -13.48 -8.54
N MET A 132 -2.50 -13.49 -7.25
CA MET A 132 -2.52 -14.68 -6.40
C MET A 132 -3.36 -14.45 -5.15
N PRO A 133 -3.78 -15.50 -4.42
CA PRO A 133 -4.40 -15.35 -3.11
C PRO A 133 -3.48 -14.64 -2.12
N LEU A 134 -4.04 -13.85 -1.20
CA LEU A 134 -3.24 -13.14 -0.19
C LEU A 134 -2.40 -14.11 0.67
N ARG A 135 -2.95 -15.29 1.00
CA ARG A 135 -2.19 -16.36 1.66
C ARG A 135 -0.92 -16.76 0.89
N GLU A 136 -1.01 -16.86 -0.44
CA GLU A 136 0.12 -17.28 -1.28
C GLU A 136 1.18 -16.18 -1.33
N LEU A 137 0.76 -14.92 -1.41
CA LEU A 137 1.68 -13.78 -1.35
C LEU A 137 2.47 -13.79 -0.03
N ILE A 138 1.81 -14.01 1.11
CA ILE A 138 2.46 -14.08 2.43
C ILE A 138 3.45 -15.25 2.49
N ASP A 139 3.04 -16.45 2.10
CA ASP A 139 3.90 -17.64 2.06
C ASP A 139 5.16 -17.40 1.22
N ARG A 140 5.02 -16.75 0.06
CA ARG A 140 6.16 -16.44 -0.82
C ARG A 140 7.09 -15.40 -0.20
N LEU A 141 6.54 -14.35 0.42
CA LEU A 141 7.34 -13.36 1.14
C LEU A 141 8.12 -14.01 2.29
N GLN A 142 7.47 -14.90 3.06
CA GLN A 142 8.13 -15.67 4.11
C GLN A 142 9.28 -16.50 3.55
N ARG A 143 9.05 -17.32 2.53
CA ARG A 143 10.11 -18.16 1.90
C ARG A 143 11.28 -17.37 1.32
N MET A 144 11.06 -16.12 0.90
CA MET A 144 12.09 -15.30 0.26
C MET A 144 12.90 -14.48 1.26
N PHE A 145 12.30 -14.04 2.36
CA PHE A 145 12.90 -13.05 3.27
C PHE A 145 13.10 -13.54 4.70
N CYS A 146 12.48 -14.65 5.09
CA CYS A 146 12.63 -15.32 6.38
C CYS A 146 13.27 -16.70 6.10
#